data_AF-A0A7T5ULD7-F1
#
_entry.id   AF-A0A7T5ULD7-F1
#
_cell.length_a   1.000
_cell.length_b   1.000
_cell.length_c   1.000
_cell.angle_alpha   90.00
_cell.angle_beta   90.00
_cell.angle_gamma   90.00
#
_symmetry.space_group_name_H-M   'P 1'
#
loop_
_entity.id
_entity.type
_entity.pdbx_description
1 polymer ?
#
loop_
_entity_poly.entity_id
_entity_poly.type
_entity_poly.pdbx_seq_one_letter_code
_entity_poly.pdbx_strand_id
1 'polypeptide(L)'
;MQKETVQNYLDTLSYSQRIYLFGIVNLNQRDLVISWDIDQVLSRTEIPVLDYCDKDLGTNYSSRKIIGWNSIANWLVEDDLMNKKDALEYEWRVWSDPKILLAGEANQKLRNLSIVANVRGVKQYVTTSRIPSLADSTFMWLNHNFPWIPTDHIGINPNSNLDGNEFKARRVAELFKFNPGMVHLDDSMRLARTLLQKAPDIGFLGFPAEGESFEGLLGERRIFFPNISVFEDLLYYSP
;
A
#
# COMPACT_ATOMS: atom_id res chain seq x y z
N MET A 1 -10.77 22.67 8.62
CA MET A 1 -9.82 21.57 8.89
C MET A 1 -9.39 20.87 7.60
N GLN A 2 -10.24 20.12 6.87
CA GLN A 2 -9.79 19.34 5.69
C GLN A 2 -9.06 20.12 4.58
N LYS A 3 -9.52 21.32 4.20
CA LYS A 3 -8.84 22.13 3.14
C LYS A 3 -7.41 22.55 3.51
N GLU A 4 -7.17 22.82 4.78
CA GLU A 4 -5.86 23.23 5.29
C GLU A 4 -4.90 22.03 5.29
N THR A 5 -5.41 20.85 5.64
CA THR A 5 -4.69 19.57 5.54
C THR A 5 -4.29 19.22 4.10
N VAL A 6 -5.20 19.43 3.12
CA VAL A 6 -4.91 19.24 1.69
C VAL A 6 -3.85 20.22 1.21
N GLN A 7 -3.99 21.50 1.53
CA GLN A 7 -3.07 22.52 1.07
C GLN A 7 -1.67 22.31 1.65
N ASN A 8 -1.58 22.01 2.94
CA ASN A 8 -0.32 21.64 3.61
C ASN A 8 0.33 20.42 2.95
N TYR A 9 -0.47 19.42 2.56
CA TYR A 9 0.04 18.27 1.81
C TYR A 9 0.62 18.68 0.47
N LEU A 10 -0.17 19.37 -0.36
CA LEU A 10 0.28 19.82 -1.67
C LEU A 10 1.56 20.63 -1.55
N ASP A 11 1.68 21.45 -0.50
CA ASP A 11 2.85 22.29 -0.26
C ASP A 11 4.13 21.53 0.06
N THR A 12 4.03 20.29 0.54
CA THR A 12 5.18 19.37 0.69
C THR A 12 5.64 18.72 -0.62
N LEU A 13 4.81 18.72 -1.65
CA LEU A 13 5.10 18.03 -2.91
C LEU A 13 5.92 18.90 -3.87
N SER A 14 6.86 18.27 -4.56
CA SER A 14 7.50 18.87 -5.74
C SER A 14 6.46 19.15 -6.83
N TYR A 15 6.79 20.05 -7.76
CA TYR A 15 5.91 20.39 -8.87
C TYR A 15 5.47 19.15 -9.67
N SER A 16 6.42 18.26 -9.99
CA SER A 16 6.15 17.00 -10.69
C SER A 16 5.21 16.10 -9.90
N GLN A 17 5.39 15.98 -8.58
CA GLN A 17 4.51 15.16 -7.73
C GLN A 17 3.08 15.73 -7.67
N ARG A 18 2.93 17.06 -7.58
CA ARG A 18 1.58 17.69 -7.65
C ARG A 18 0.92 17.38 -8.99
N ILE A 19 1.67 17.54 -10.09
CA ILE A 19 1.19 17.21 -11.44
C ILE A 19 0.68 15.77 -11.48
N TYR A 20 1.45 14.79 -11.02
CA TYR A 20 1.02 13.39 -11.08
C TYR A 20 -0.11 13.05 -10.12
N LEU A 21 -0.20 13.74 -8.98
CA LEU A 21 -1.32 13.62 -8.06
C LEU A 21 -2.64 14.10 -8.70
N PHE A 22 -2.60 15.28 -9.32
CA PHE A 22 -3.71 15.77 -10.16
C PHE A 22 -3.97 14.85 -11.35
N GLY A 23 -2.92 14.25 -11.91
CA GLY A 23 -2.97 13.26 -12.97
C GLY A 23 -3.75 12.01 -12.57
N ILE A 24 -3.54 11.48 -11.35
CA ILE A 24 -4.32 10.36 -10.81
C ILE A 24 -5.78 10.74 -10.61
N VAL A 25 -6.01 11.91 -10.03
CA VAL A 25 -7.37 12.38 -9.73
C VAL A 25 -8.18 12.54 -11.01
N ASN A 26 -7.59 13.18 -12.03
CA ASN A 26 -8.30 13.48 -13.28
C ASN A 26 -8.12 12.41 -14.37
N LEU A 27 -7.21 11.43 -14.17
CA LEU A 27 -6.79 10.42 -15.15
C LEU A 27 -6.64 10.99 -16.57
N ASN A 28 -6.04 12.17 -16.70
CA ASN A 28 -5.97 12.95 -17.94
C ASN A 28 -4.53 13.15 -18.44
N GLN A 29 -3.54 12.59 -17.74
CA GLN A 29 -2.15 12.64 -18.15
C GLN A 29 -1.80 11.46 -19.02
N ARG A 30 -1.32 11.77 -20.23
CA ARG A 30 -1.01 10.80 -21.27
C ARG A 30 0.05 9.78 -20.85
N ASP A 31 0.95 10.18 -19.95
CA ASP A 31 2.09 9.37 -19.50
C ASP A 31 1.93 8.88 -18.04
N LEU A 32 0.73 8.98 -17.48
CA LEU A 32 0.46 8.47 -16.13
C LEU A 32 0.63 6.96 -16.10
N VAL A 33 1.33 6.48 -15.07
CA VAL A 33 1.46 5.07 -14.73
C VAL A 33 1.14 4.90 -13.26
N ILE A 34 0.43 3.84 -12.89
CA ILE A 34 0.10 3.57 -11.50
C ILE A 34 0.76 2.28 -11.06
N SER A 35 1.41 2.30 -9.90
CA SER A 35 1.94 1.11 -9.24
C SER A 35 1.29 0.96 -7.88
N TRP A 36 0.87 -0.25 -7.54
CA TRP A 36 0.10 -0.53 -6.32
C TRP A 36 0.84 -1.52 -5.40
N ASP A 37 0.70 -1.35 -4.10
CA ASP A 37 0.79 -2.45 -3.13
C ASP A 37 -0.48 -3.30 -3.11
N ILE A 38 -0.43 -4.45 -2.44
CA ILE A 38 -1.56 -5.34 -2.21
C ILE A 38 -2.12 -5.16 -0.80
N ASP A 39 -1.34 -5.51 0.23
CA ASP A 39 -1.84 -5.68 1.59
C ASP A 39 -2.17 -4.32 2.22
N GLN A 40 -3.35 -4.18 2.81
CA GLN A 40 -3.90 -2.90 3.31
C GLN A 40 -4.06 -1.77 2.26
N VAL A 41 -3.78 -2.04 0.98
CA VAL A 41 -3.98 -1.11 -0.14
C VAL A 41 -5.04 -1.63 -1.09
N LEU A 42 -4.69 -2.49 -2.05
CA LEU A 42 -5.66 -3.09 -2.96
C LEU A 42 -6.55 -4.12 -2.26
N SER A 43 -6.03 -4.83 -1.27
CA SER A 43 -6.71 -5.83 -0.48
C SER A 43 -6.86 -5.36 0.96
N ARG A 44 -8.07 -5.48 1.51
CA ARG A 44 -8.37 -5.22 2.92
C ARG A 44 -7.95 -6.41 3.79
N THR A 45 -6.67 -6.77 3.71
CA THR A 45 -6.10 -7.94 4.39
C THR A 45 -6.11 -7.83 5.91
N GLU A 46 -6.20 -6.62 6.45
CA GLU A 46 -6.35 -6.38 7.88
C GLU A 46 -7.58 -7.09 8.46
N ILE A 47 -8.69 -7.15 7.72
CA ILE A 47 -9.94 -7.76 8.19
C ILE A 47 -9.79 -9.26 8.46
N PRO A 48 -9.48 -10.12 7.47
CA PRO A 48 -9.36 -11.56 7.70
C PRO A 48 -8.22 -11.92 8.65
N VAL A 49 -7.15 -11.11 8.72
CA VAL A 49 -6.04 -11.31 9.67
C VAL A 49 -6.52 -11.09 11.10
N LEU A 50 -7.20 -9.97 11.38
CA LEU A 50 -7.71 -9.67 12.72
C LEU A 50 -8.83 -10.63 13.13
N ASP A 51 -9.73 -10.96 12.20
CA ASP A 51 -10.77 -11.98 12.42
C ASP A 51 -10.17 -13.35 12.77
N TYR A 52 -9.07 -13.73 12.13
CA TYR A 52 -8.36 -14.96 12.47
C TYR A 52 -7.79 -14.89 13.88
N CYS A 53 -7.16 -13.76 14.25
CA CYS A 53 -6.60 -13.58 15.60
C CYS A 53 -7.67 -13.66 16.68
N ASP A 54 -8.82 -13.01 16.48
CA ASP A 54 -9.93 -13.03 17.42
C ASP A 54 -10.51 -14.44 17.61
N LYS A 55 -10.56 -15.24 16.54
CA LYS A 55 -11.00 -16.64 16.60
C LYS A 55 -9.97 -17.57 17.24
N ASP A 56 -8.69 -17.42 16.90
CA ASP A 56 -7.62 -18.32 17.36
C ASP A 56 -7.27 -18.07 18.84
N LEU A 57 -7.34 -16.81 19.28
CA LEU A 57 -6.86 -16.39 20.60
C LEU A 57 -7.96 -15.89 21.54
N GLY A 58 -9.20 -15.71 21.06
CA GLY A 58 -10.29 -15.15 21.87
C GLY A 58 -10.12 -13.65 22.15
N THR A 59 -9.40 -12.94 21.30
CA THR A 59 -9.14 -11.49 21.41
C THR A 59 -10.29 -10.66 20.82
N ASN A 60 -10.15 -9.33 20.89
CA ASN A 60 -10.99 -8.36 20.19
C ASN A 60 -10.11 -7.36 19.41
N TYR A 61 -9.10 -7.87 18.72
CA TYR A 61 -8.16 -7.11 17.89
C TYR A 61 -8.81 -6.53 16.64
N SER A 62 -9.95 -7.05 16.19
CA SER A 62 -10.78 -6.41 15.15
C SER A 62 -11.23 -4.99 15.51
N SER A 63 -11.27 -4.63 16.80
CA SER A 63 -11.54 -3.25 17.23
C SER A 63 -10.28 -2.37 17.32
N ARG A 64 -9.09 -2.94 17.11
CA ARG A 64 -7.81 -2.23 17.09
C ARG A 64 -7.42 -1.92 15.66
N LYS A 65 -6.57 -0.91 15.50
CA LYS A 65 -6.08 -0.47 14.19
C LYS A 65 -4.64 -0.93 14.02
N ILE A 66 -4.32 -1.56 12.90
CA ILE A 66 -2.93 -1.93 12.57
C ILE A 66 -2.15 -0.65 12.22
N ILE A 67 -1.05 -0.39 12.93
CA ILE A 67 -0.19 0.81 12.78
C ILE A 67 1.23 0.36 12.36
N GLY A 68 1.30 -0.71 11.56
CA GLY A 68 2.53 -1.24 10.99
C GLY A 68 2.66 -2.75 11.12
N TRP A 69 3.72 -3.28 10.51
CA TRP A 69 3.95 -4.73 10.37
C TRP A 69 3.84 -5.49 11.70
N ASN A 70 4.44 -4.94 12.77
CA ASN A 70 4.55 -5.60 14.08
C ASN A 70 3.39 -5.33 15.05
N SER A 71 2.25 -4.80 14.59
CA SER A 71 1.16 -4.42 15.49
C SER A 71 0.60 -5.60 16.28
N ILE A 72 0.42 -6.76 15.65
CA ILE A 72 -0.18 -7.93 16.29
C ILE A 72 0.78 -8.49 17.32
N ALA A 73 2.05 -8.66 16.98
CA ALA A 73 3.07 -9.14 17.89
C ALA A 73 3.21 -8.23 19.12
N ASN A 74 3.15 -6.90 18.93
CA ASN A 74 3.19 -5.95 20.05
C ASN A 74 1.97 -6.13 20.97
N TRP A 75 0.77 -6.23 20.41
CA TRP A 75 -0.46 -6.45 21.21
C TRP A 75 -0.42 -7.76 21.98
N LEU A 76 0.05 -8.85 21.37
CA LEU A 76 0.16 -10.14 22.03
C LEU A 76 1.10 -10.11 23.25
N VAL A 77 2.16 -9.30 23.17
CA VAL A 77 3.08 -9.07 24.29
C VAL A 77 2.47 -8.14 25.34
N GLU A 78 1.81 -7.05 24.91
CA GLU A 78 1.16 -6.07 25.80
C GLU A 78 0.00 -6.69 26.60
N ASP A 79 -0.73 -7.63 26.00
CA ASP A 79 -1.85 -8.33 26.63
C ASP A 79 -1.40 -9.60 27.39
N ASP A 80 -0.08 -9.81 27.59
CA ASP A 80 0.53 -10.96 28.27
C ASP A 80 0.12 -12.34 27.70
N LEU A 81 -0.25 -12.40 26.42
CA LEU A 81 -0.66 -13.65 25.75
C LEU A 81 0.53 -14.47 25.26
N MET A 82 1.62 -13.80 24.86
CA MET A 82 2.82 -14.45 24.34
C MET A 82 4.08 -13.67 24.72
N ASN A 83 5.22 -14.37 24.79
CA ASN A 83 6.51 -13.68 24.79
C ASN A 83 6.80 -13.11 23.39
N LYS A 84 7.74 -12.15 23.31
CA LYS A 84 8.08 -11.46 22.06
C LYS A 84 8.49 -12.39 20.91
N LYS A 85 9.18 -13.49 21.19
CA LYS A 85 9.63 -14.42 20.15
C LYS A 85 8.43 -15.13 19.52
N ASP A 86 7.58 -15.72 20.36
CA ASP A 86 6.41 -16.46 19.91
C ASP A 86 5.38 -15.53 19.25
N ALA A 87 5.26 -14.29 19.74
CA ALA A 87 4.40 -13.27 19.14
C ALA A 87 4.82 -12.89 17.71
N LEU A 88 6.13 -12.77 17.45
CA LEU A 88 6.64 -12.50 16.10
C LEU A 88 6.46 -13.70 15.17
N GLU A 89 6.65 -14.93 15.68
CA GLU A 89 6.38 -16.15 14.91
C GLU A 89 4.89 -16.28 14.58
N TYR A 90 4.01 -15.96 15.52
CA TYR A 90 2.56 -15.93 15.32
C TYR A 90 2.16 -14.89 14.27
N GLU A 91 2.68 -13.67 14.37
CA GLU A 91 2.41 -12.61 13.41
C GLU A 91 2.87 -13.01 12.00
N TRP A 92 4.07 -13.56 11.88
CA TRP A 92 4.57 -14.07 10.60
C TRP A 92 3.64 -15.14 10.01
N ARG A 93 3.12 -16.04 10.84
CA ARG A 93 2.20 -17.10 10.43
C ARG A 93 0.90 -16.52 9.87
N VAL A 94 0.25 -15.57 10.56
CA VAL A 94 -1.03 -15.01 10.10
C VAL A 94 -0.89 -14.19 8.82
N TRP A 95 0.21 -13.45 8.67
CA TRP A 95 0.53 -12.69 7.46
C TRP A 95 1.11 -13.54 6.32
N SER A 96 1.39 -14.82 6.56
CA SER A 96 1.91 -15.75 5.55
C SER A 96 1.01 -16.95 5.29
N ASP A 97 -0.23 -16.94 5.78
CA ASP A 97 -1.20 -17.99 5.46
C ASP A 97 -1.96 -17.61 4.17
N PRO A 98 -1.82 -18.40 3.09
CA PRO A 98 -2.48 -18.09 1.82
C PRO A 98 -4.01 -18.08 1.92
N LYS A 99 -4.62 -18.85 2.83
CA LYS A 99 -6.08 -18.88 3.01
C LYS A 99 -6.57 -17.59 3.65
N ILE A 100 -5.85 -17.07 4.64
CA ILE A 100 -6.17 -15.79 5.29
C ILE A 100 -6.06 -14.67 4.26
N LEU A 101 -4.95 -14.62 3.52
CA LEU A 101 -4.73 -13.56 2.53
C LEU A 101 -5.70 -13.63 1.35
N LEU A 102 -6.12 -14.83 0.92
CA LEU A 102 -7.14 -15.01 -0.13
C LEU A 102 -8.53 -14.53 0.29
N ALA A 103 -8.83 -14.54 1.59
CA ALA A 103 -10.10 -14.07 2.13
C ALA A 103 -10.21 -12.54 2.17
N GLY A 104 -9.12 -11.81 1.92
CA GLY A 104 -9.13 -10.35 1.86
C GLY A 104 -10.05 -9.85 0.74
N GLU A 105 -10.98 -8.96 1.07
CA GLU A 105 -11.79 -8.31 0.05
C GLU A 105 -11.01 -7.20 -0.65
N ALA A 106 -11.29 -6.98 -1.93
CA ALA A 106 -10.72 -5.83 -2.62
C ALA A 106 -11.20 -4.51 -2.00
N ASN A 107 -10.30 -3.55 -1.89
CA ASN A 107 -10.67 -2.17 -1.58
C ASN A 107 -11.48 -1.60 -2.76
N GLN A 108 -12.80 -1.55 -2.60
CA GLN A 108 -13.72 -1.26 -3.70
C GLN A 108 -13.50 0.12 -4.33
N LYS A 109 -13.02 1.11 -3.56
CA LYS A 109 -12.72 2.45 -4.08
C LYS A 109 -11.50 2.42 -5.00
N LEU A 110 -10.42 1.77 -4.57
CA LEU A 110 -9.21 1.62 -5.40
C LEU A 110 -9.45 0.68 -6.59
N ARG A 111 -10.30 -0.34 -6.43
CA ARG A 111 -10.75 -1.18 -7.54
C ARG A 111 -11.49 -0.37 -8.60
N ASN A 112 -12.42 0.51 -8.21
CA ASN A 112 -13.10 1.40 -9.14
C ASN A 112 -12.12 2.34 -9.86
N LEU A 113 -11.18 2.95 -9.13
CA LEU A 113 -10.12 3.78 -9.72
C LEU A 113 -9.28 2.99 -10.74
N SER A 114 -8.89 1.76 -10.39
CA SER A 114 -8.12 0.87 -11.25
C SER A 114 -8.88 0.49 -12.53
N ILE A 115 -10.21 0.29 -12.45
CA ILE A 115 -11.06 0.06 -13.63
C ILE A 115 -11.06 1.29 -14.54
N VAL A 116 -11.30 2.48 -13.99
CA VAL A 116 -11.35 3.73 -14.79
C VAL A 116 -9.99 4.00 -15.43
N ALA A 117 -8.90 3.79 -14.69
CA ALA A 117 -7.54 3.89 -15.20
C ALA A 117 -7.31 2.94 -16.38
N ASN A 118 -7.75 1.67 -16.27
CA ASN A 118 -7.67 0.70 -17.36
C ASN A 118 -8.47 1.13 -18.59
N VAL A 119 -9.72 1.59 -18.42
CA VAL A 119 -10.56 2.06 -19.54
C VAL A 119 -9.92 3.25 -20.27
N ARG A 120 -9.18 4.09 -19.55
CA ARG A 120 -8.44 5.23 -20.12
C ARG A 120 -7.05 4.87 -20.65
N GLY A 121 -6.66 3.60 -20.64
CA GLY A 121 -5.38 3.12 -21.16
C GLY A 121 -4.17 3.44 -20.25
N VAL A 122 -4.41 3.77 -18.97
CA VAL A 122 -3.34 4.01 -17.99
C VAL A 122 -2.67 2.69 -17.63
N LYS A 123 -1.34 2.63 -17.76
CA LYS A 123 -0.57 1.43 -17.44
C LYS A 123 -0.53 1.21 -15.93
N GLN A 124 -0.73 -0.04 -15.50
CA GLN A 124 -0.80 -0.40 -14.09
C GLN A 124 0.17 -1.54 -13.76
N TYR A 125 0.83 -1.44 -12.61
CA TYR A 125 1.74 -2.44 -12.05
C TYR A 125 1.37 -2.76 -10.61
N VAL A 126 1.65 -3.97 -10.15
CA VAL A 126 1.53 -4.34 -8.73
C VAL A 126 2.90 -4.74 -8.23
N THR A 127 3.30 -4.28 -7.05
CA THR A 127 4.53 -4.75 -6.39
C THR A 127 4.21 -5.03 -4.93
N THR A 128 4.50 -6.24 -4.46
CA THR A 128 4.25 -6.65 -3.06
C THR A 128 5.52 -7.23 -2.43
N SER A 129 5.65 -7.07 -1.11
CA SER A 129 6.71 -7.63 -0.29
C SER A 129 6.44 -9.09 0.12
N ARG A 130 5.28 -9.67 -0.22
CA ARG A 130 4.92 -11.07 0.05
C ARG A 130 6.04 -12.02 -0.38
N ILE A 131 6.28 -13.03 0.45
CA ILE A 131 7.31 -14.05 0.24
C ILE A 131 7.01 -14.94 -0.99
N PRO A 132 8.03 -15.58 -1.59
CA PRO A 132 7.86 -16.39 -2.80
C PRO A 132 6.78 -17.48 -2.71
N SER A 133 6.61 -18.11 -1.54
CA SER A 133 5.63 -19.18 -1.34
C SER A 133 4.17 -18.71 -1.42
N LEU A 134 3.93 -17.40 -1.40
CA LEU A 134 2.60 -16.80 -1.55
C LEU A 134 2.29 -16.37 -2.99
N ALA A 135 3.19 -16.62 -3.94
CA ALA A 135 3.04 -16.17 -5.32
C ALA A 135 1.73 -16.65 -5.95
N ASP A 136 1.42 -17.95 -5.85
CA ASP A 136 0.22 -18.54 -6.44
C ASP A 136 -1.06 -17.92 -5.87
N SER A 137 -1.18 -17.82 -4.54
CA SER A 137 -2.33 -17.17 -3.90
C SER A 137 -2.44 -15.69 -4.28
N THR A 138 -1.31 -15.01 -4.48
CA THR A 138 -1.28 -13.60 -4.87
C THR A 138 -1.77 -13.41 -6.30
N PHE A 139 -1.30 -14.25 -7.23
CA PHE A 139 -1.78 -14.24 -8.61
C PHE A 139 -3.26 -14.62 -8.70
N MET A 140 -3.70 -15.65 -7.97
CA MET A 140 -5.10 -16.03 -7.93
C MET A 140 -5.99 -14.87 -7.46
N TRP A 141 -5.60 -14.19 -6.38
CA TRP A 141 -6.35 -13.06 -5.85
C TRP A 141 -6.39 -11.88 -6.82
N LEU A 142 -5.25 -11.52 -7.42
CA LEU A 142 -5.17 -10.42 -8.38
C LEU A 142 -5.93 -10.72 -9.68
N ASN A 143 -5.83 -11.93 -10.22
CA ASN A 143 -6.56 -12.33 -11.42
C ASN A 143 -8.08 -12.34 -11.19
N HIS A 144 -8.53 -12.59 -9.96
CA HIS A 144 -9.95 -12.50 -9.62
C HIS A 144 -10.43 -11.05 -9.47
N ASN A 145 -9.67 -10.22 -8.74
CA ASN A 145 -10.13 -8.89 -8.34
C ASN A 145 -9.74 -7.76 -9.32
N PHE A 146 -8.60 -7.91 -10.00
CA PHE A 146 -7.97 -6.96 -10.92
C PHE A 146 -7.51 -7.64 -12.25
N PRO A 147 -8.41 -8.36 -12.96
CA PRO A 147 -8.05 -9.17 -14.14
C PRO A 147 -7.46 -8.38 -15.31
N TRP A 148 -7.60 -7.04 -15.31
CA TRP A 148 -7.06 -6.17 -16.34
C TRP A 148 -5.59 -5.80 -16.12
N ILE A 149 -4.99 -6.12 -14.97
CA ILE A 149 -3.56 -5.93 -14.74
C ILE A 149 -2.82 -7.17 -15.25
N PRO A 150 -1.96 -7.05 -16.29
CA PRO A 150 -1.21 -8.17 -16.83
C PRO A 150 -0.30 -8.84 -15.79
N THR A 151 -0.15 -10.17 -15.87
CA THR A 151 0.66 -10.92 -14.89
C THR A 151 2.14 -10.51 -14.91
N ASP A 152 2.68 -10.12 -16.07
CA ASP A 152 4.05 -9.63 -16.22
C ASP A 152 4.26 -8.23 -15.60
N HIS A 153 3.18 -7.54 -15.23
CA HIS A 153 3.21 -6.29 -14.47
C HIS A 153 3.17 -6.50 -12.94
N ILE A 154 3.12 -7.75 -12.46
CA ILE A 154 3.07 -8.08 -11.04
C ILE A 154 4.47 -8.49 -10.56
N GLY A 155 5.02 -7.74 -9.60
CA GLY A 155 6.27 -8.04 -8.92
C GLY A 155 6.04 -8.60 -7.52
N ILE A 156 6.54 -9.79 -7.25
CA ILE A 156 6.52 -10.44 -5.93
C ILE A 156 7.97 -10.65 -5.50
N ASN A 157 8.26 -10.55 -4.19
CA ASN A 157 9.61 -10.73 -3.68
C ASN A 157 10.13 -12.13 -4.08
N PRO A 158 11.23 -12.22 -4.85
CA PRO A 158 11.74 -13.50 -5.34
C PRO A 158 12.51 -14.29 -4.27
N ASN A 159 12.81 -13.69 -3.12
CA ASN A 159 13.64 -14.32 -2.10
C ASN A 159 13.18 -13.91 -0.69
N SER A 160 12.82 -14.89 0.14
CA SER A 160 12.42 -14.66 1.53
C SER A 160 13.52 -14.04 2.41
N ASN A 161 14.79 -14.15 2.00
CA ASN A 161 15.93 -13.56 2.72
C ASN A 161 16.17 -12.08 2.35
N LEU A 162 15.49 -11.57 1.31
CA LEU A 162 15.57 -10.17 0.93
C LEU A 162 14.54 -9.38 1.72
N ASP A 163 14.97 -8.29 2.37
CA ASP A 163 14.06 -7.37 3.04
C ASP A 163 12.99 -6.87 2.06
N GLY A 164 11.71 -7.08 2.43
CA GLY A 164 10.59 -6.80 1.54
C GLY A 164 10.49 -5.34 1.10
N ASN A 165 10.83 -4.39 1.99
CA ASN A 165 10.84 -2.97 1.63
C ASN A 165 11.98 -2.64 0.67
N GLU A 166 13.17 -3.21 0.89
CA GLU A 166 14.31 -3.00 -0.02
C GLU A 166 14.06 -3.61 -1.40
N PHE A 167 13.51 -4.83 -1.47
CA PHE A 167 13.06 -5.44 -2.73
C PHE A 167 12.10 -4.50 -3.47
N LYS A 168 11.03 -4.12 -2.78
CA LYS A 168 9.94 -3.35 -3.37
C LYS A 168 10.40 -1.97 -3.82
N ALA A 169 11.19 -1.28 -3.01
CA ALA A 169 11.78 0.01 -3.36
C ALA A 169 12.66 -0.09 -4.61
N ARG A 170 13.50 -1.14 -4.73
CA ARG A 170 14.31 -1.37 -5.93
C ARG A 170 13.44 -1.61 -7.15
N ARG A 171 12.45 -2.51 -7.05
CA ARG A 171 11.56 -2.86 -8.16
C ARG A 171 10.76 -1.65 -8.65
N VAL A 172 10.18 -0.87 -7.73
CA VAL A 172 9.42 0.33 -8.07
C VAL A 172 10.35 1.39 -8.67
N ALA A 173 11.55 1.60 -8.13
CA ALA A 173 12.52 2.53 -8.72
C ALA A 173 12.97 2.11 -10.13
N GLU A 174 13.13 0.81 -10.39
CA GLU A 174 13.43 0.28 -11.72
C GLU A 174 12.30 0.54 -12.71
N LEU A 175 11.05 0.27 -12.31
CA LEU A 175 9.88 0.58 -13.13
C LEU A 175 9.81 2.08 -13.44
N PHE A 176 10.08 2.94 -12.45
CA PHE A 176 10.07 4.39 -12.63
C PHE A 176 11.05 4.88 -13.69
N LYS A 177 12.25 4.28 -13.81
CA LYS A 177 13.24 4.65 -14.85
C LYS A 177 12.67 4.57 -16.26
N PHE A 178 11.74 3.64 -16.50
CA PHE A 178 11.08 3.45 -17.78
C PHE A 178 9.68 4.09 -17.84
N ASN A 179 9.18 4.60 -16.71
CA ASN A 179 7.86 5.19 -16.57
C ASN A 179 7.94 6.46 -15.68
N PRO A 180 8.51 7.58 -16.17
CA PRO A 180 8.75 8.79 -15.35
C PRO A 180 7.48 9.47 -14.83
N GLY A 181 6.30 9.11 -15.37
CA GLY A 181 4.99 9.54 -14.87
C GLY A 181 4.37 8.60 -13.84
N MET A 182 5.15 7.68 -13.28
CA MET A 182 4.63 6.70 -12.34
C MET A 182 4.42 7.27 -10.95
N VAL A 183 3.30 6.87 -10.36
CA VAL A 183 3.00 7.05 -8.94
C VAL A 183 2.82 5.69 -8.28
N HIS A 184 3.43 5.51 -7.11
CA HIS A 184 3.31 4.30 -6.32
C HIS A 184 2.42 4.51 -5.09
N LEU A 185 1.52 3.56 -4.83
CA LEU A 185 0.51 3.57 -3.76
C LEU A 185 0.82 2.47 -2.75
N ASP A 186 1.05 2.81 -1.49
CA ASP A 186 1.54 1.88 -0.45
C ASP A 186 1.21 2.37 0.98
N ASP A 187 1.01 1.47 1.94
CA ASP A 187 0.71 1.79 3.35
C ASP A 187 1.98 1.94 4.22
N SER A 188 3.12 1.44 3.76
CA SER A 188 4.40 1.39 4.48
C SER A 188 5.20 2.68 4.35
N MET A 189 5.22 3.43 5.44
CA MET A 189 6.11 4.58 5.62
C MET A 189 7.60 4.21 5.50
N ARG A 190 7.96 2.98 5.90
CA ARG A 190 9.33 2.48 5.75
C ARG A 190 9.68 2.35 4.28
N LEU A 191 8.75 1.84 3.45
CA LEU A 191 8.94 1.79 2.00
C LEU A 191 9.08 3.19 1.42
N ALA A 192 8.19 4.13 1.78
CA ALA A 192 8.19 5.49 1.27
C ALA A 192 9.59 6.13 1.37
N ARG A 193 10.21 6.04 2.56
CA ARG A 193 11.56 6.57 2.82
C ARG A 193 12.62 5.89 1.93
N THR A 194 12.62 4.56 1.87
CA THR A 194 13.61 3.81 1.09
C THR A 194 13.46 4.05 -0.40
N LEU A 195 12.23 4.14 -0.91
CA LEU A 195 11.94 4.38 -2.32
C LEU A 195 12.38 5.78 -2.76
N LEU A 196 12.04 6.81 -1.98
CA LEU A 196 12.37 8.18 -2.32
C LEU A 196 13.88 8.48 -2.25
N GLN A 197 14.65 7.70 -1.49
CA GLN A 197 16.12 7.74 -1.58
C GLN A 197 16.64 7.20 -2.91
N LYS A 198 15.94 6.24 -3.53
CA LYS A 198 16.33 5.60 -4.80
C LYS A 198 15.75 6.30 -6.04
N ALA A 199 14.57 6.90 -5.90
CA ALA A 199 13.85 7.62 -6.95
C ALA A 199 13.21 8.89 -6.36
N PRO A 200 13.97 9.98 -6.17
CA PRO A 200 13.49 11.18 -5.48
C PRO A 200 12.30 11.90 -6.15
N ASP A 201 12.15 11.75 -7.46
CA ASP A 201 11.12 12.42 -8.26
C ASP A 201 9.87 11.57 -8.46
N ILE A 202 9.83 10.35 -7.93
CA ILE A 202 8.66 9.49 -8.04
C ILE A 202 7.47 10.10 -7.29
N GLY A 203 6.27 9.95 -7.85
CA GLY A 203 5.05 10.13 -7.07
C GLY A 203 4.90 9.00 -6.06
N PHE A 204 4.67 9.33 -4.80
CA PHE A 204 4.28 8.34 -3.80
C PHE A 204 3.04 8.82 -3.06
N LEU A 205 2.07 7.92 -2.93
CA LEU A 205 0.84 8.10 -2.21
C LEU A 205 0.77 7.08 -1.08
N GLY A 206 0.92 7.58 0.14
CA GLY A 206 0.73 6.78 1.34
C GLY A 206 -0.75 6.48 1.56
N PHE A 207 -1.07 5.24 1.92
CA PHE A 207 -2.35 4.84 2.48
C PHE A 207 -2.18 4.58 3.98
N PRO A 208 -1.93 5.63 4.78
CA PRO A 208 -1.94 5.44 6.22
C PRO A 208 -3.32 4.91 6.60
N ALA A 209 -3.36 3.93 7.50
CA ALA A 209 -4.62 3.38 7.97
C ALA A 209 -5.55 4.52 8.47
N GLU A 210 -6.86 4.33 8.33
CA GLU A 210 -7.89 5.37 8.47
C GLU A 210 -7.70 6.25 9.74
N GLY A 211 -7.66 7.57 9.57
CA GLY A 211 -7.52 8.54 10.68
C GLY A 211 -6.10 9.08 10.91
N GLU A 212 -5.10 8.63 10.18
CA GLU A 212 -3.73 9.15 10.29
C GLU A 212 -3.37 10.04 9.12
N SER A 213 -2.86 11.23 9.45
CA SER A 213 -2.06 12.03 8.54
C SER A 213 -0.64 12.07 9.10
N PHE A 214 0.36 11.79 8.26
CA PHE A 214 1.74 11.69 8.72
C PHE A 214 2.62 12.75 8.05
N GLU A 215 3.49 13.40 8.85
CA GLU A 215 4.60 14.23 8.38
C GLU A 215 5.92 13.48 8.54
N GLY A 216 6.61 13.20 7.43
CA GLY A 216 7.96 12.65 7.41
C GLY A 216 8.98 13.64 6.89
N LEU A 217 10.26 13.46 7.25
CA LEU A 217 11.38 14.16 6.63
C LEU A 217 12.10 13.21 5.66
N LEU A 218 12.34 13.68 4.44
CA LEU A 218 13.21 13.06 3.44
C LEU A 218 14.35 14.04 3.11
N GLY A 219 15.49 13.88 3.80
CA GLY A 219 16.51 14.93 3.82
C GLY A 219 15.94 16.19 4.49
N GLU A 220 15.93 17.31 3.77
CA GLU A 220 15.33 18.57 4.25
C GLU A 220 13.85 18.73 3.88
N ARG A 221 13.28 17.85 3.04
CA ARG A 221 11.89 17.95 2.57
C ARG A 221 10.95 17.30 3.57
N ARG A 222 9.94 18.05 4.04
CA ARG A 222 8.76 17.44 4.66
C ARG A 222 7.95 16.74 3.57
N ILE A 223 7.38 15.58 3.88
CA ILE A 223 6.43 14.87 3.03
C ILE A 223 5.25 14.54 3.92
N PHE A 224 4.09 15.05 3.53
CA PHE A 224 2.86 14.77 4.22
C PHE A 224 2.13 13.62 3.50
N PHE A 225 1.42 12.77 4.22
CA PHE A 225 0.60 11.71 3.62
C PHE A 225 -0.84 11.94 4.06
N PRO A 226 -1.74 12.34 3.15
CA PRO A 226 -3.12 12.60 3.52
C PRO A 226 -3.82 11.28 3.88
N ASN A 227 -4.75 11.37 4.82
CA ASN A 227 -5.71 10.31 5.09
C ASN A 227 -6.46 9.95 3.79
N ILE A 228 -6.77 8.67 3.58
CA ILE A 228 -7.54 8.19 2.44
C ILE A 228 -8.82 9.01 2.18
N SER A 229 -9.51 9.47 3.23
CA SER A 229 -10.72 10.30 3.12
C SER A 229 -10.48 11.62 2.37
N VAL A 230 -9.28 12.19 2.48
CA VAL A 230 -8.89 13.40 1.75
C VAL A 230 -8.66 13.11 0.27
N PHE A 231 -8.16 11.92 -0.04
CA PHE A 231 -8.01 11.46 -1.42
C PHE A 231 -9.36 11.07 -2.04
N GLU A 232 -10.27 10.54 -1.24
CA GLU A 232 -11.64 10.22 -1.61
C GLU A 232 -12.43 11.48 -1.99
N ASP A 233 -12.29 12.56 -1.22
CA ASP A 233 -12.87 13.85 -1.59
C ASP A 233 -12.31 14.33 -2.94
N LEU A 234 -10.99 14.23 -3.16
CA LEU A 234 -10.37 14.62 -4.44
C LEU A 234 -10.88 13.79 -5.63
N LEU A 235 -11.13 12.49 -5.44
CA LEU A 235 -11.68 11.61 -6.47
C LEU A 235 -13.18 11.86 -6.71
N TYR A 236 -13.94 12.24 -5.69
CA TYR A 236 -15.39 12.50 -5.79
C TYR A 236 -15.70 13.84 -6.50
N TYR A 237 -14.77 14.79 -6.47
CA TYR A 237 -14.89 16.09 -7.17
C TYR A 237 -14.25 16.12 -8.56
N SER A 238 -13.72 14.99 -9.07
CA SER A 238 -13.29 14.89 -10.46
C SER A 238 -14.49 14.58 -11.37
N PRO A 239 -14.78 15.44 -12.37
CA PRO A 239 -15.91 15.26 -13.28
C PRO A 239 -15.81 14.03 -14.19
#